data_AF-A0A527FXJ8-F1
#
_entry.id   AF-A0A527FXJ8-F1
#
_cell.length_a   1.000
_cell.length_b   1.000
_cell.length_c   1.000
_cell.angle_alpha   90.00
_cell.angle_beta   90.00
_cell.angle_gamma   90.00
#
_symmetry.space_group_name_H-M   'P 1'
#
loop_
_entity.id
_entity.type
_entity.pdbx_description
1 polymer ?
#
loop_
_entity_poly.entity_id
_entity_poly.type
_entity_poly.pdbx_seq_one_letter_code
_entity_poly.pdbx_strand_id
1 'polypeptide(L)'
;DTTATIGAPGGGTEEKLALNAGVPRERVIVVPDGQSGVKMLQDGRIDAYSLPVLSINDLVKKANDPNLEVIAPVQGAPVYCDGAAFKKG
;
A
#
# COMPACT_ATOMS: atom_id res chain seq x y z
N ASP A 1 1.88 11.65 12.88
CA ASP A 1 3.34 11.49 12.87
C ASP A 1 3.89 12.15 11.61
N THR A 2 4.88 13.03 11.74
CA THR A 2 5.49 13.75 10.61
C THR A 2 6.62 12.96 9.93
N THR A 3 7.07 11.85 10.52
CA THR A 3 8.16 11.02 9.97
C THR A 3 7.67 9.75 9.27
N ALA A 4 6.40 9.38 9.42
CA ALA A 4 5.85 8.13 8.90
C ALA A 4 6.03 7.96 7.38
N THR A 5 6.44 6.77 6.95
CA THR A 5 6.68 6.37 5.57
C THR A 5 5.68 5.30 5.14
N ILE A 6 5.21 5.40 3.90
CA ILE A 6 4.20 4.48 3.35
C ILE A 6 4.75 3.80 2.11
N GLY A 7 4.75 2.47 2.10
CA GLY A 7 5.00 1.65 0.93
C GLY A 7 3.74 1.51 0.08
N ALA A 8 3.86 1.68 -1.23
CA ALA A 8 2.78 1.47 -2.19
C ALA A 8 3.32 1.04 -3.57
N PRO A 9 2.51 0.37 -4.41
CA PRO A 9 2.88 0.13 -5.81
C PRO A 9 3.09 1.43 -6.58
N GLY A 10 4.16 1.52 -7.36
CA GLY A 10 4.45 2.69 -8.20
C GLY A 10 3.40 2.85 -9.31
N GLY A 11 2.84 4.06 -9.44
CA GLY A 11 1.71 4.37 -10.32
C GLY A 11 0.36 3.87 -9.83
N GLY A 12 0.30 3.23 -8.66
CA GLY A 12 -0.91 2.66 -8.07
C GLY A 12 -1.83 3.70 -7.43
N THR A 13 -3.03 3.27 -7.08
CA THR A 13 -4.04 4.09 -6.39
C THR A 13 -3.55 4.57 -5.03
N GLU A 14 -2.89 3.71 -4.26
CA GLU A 14 -2.45 4.00 -2.89
C GLU A 14 -1.32 5.04 -2.86
N GLU A 15 -0.37 4.94 -3.80
CA GLU A 15 0.67 5.96 -3.99
C GLU A 15 0.04 7.33 -4.24
N LYS A 16 -0.93 7.38 -5.15
CA LYS A 16 -1.58 8.65 -5.52
C LYS A 16 -2.44 9.20 -4.36
N LEU A 17 -3.13 8.35 -3.62
CA LEU A 17 -3.90 8.74 -2.45
C LEU A 17 -3.02 9.33 -1.34
N ALA A 18 -1.87 8.72 -1.05
CA ALA A 18 -0.92 9.25 -0.07
C ALA A 18 -0.41 10.64 -0.47
N LEU A 19 -0.03 10.82 -1.74
CA LEU A 19 0.41 12.12 -2.26
C LEU A 19 -0.70 13.18 -2.19
N ASN A 20 -1.94 12.82 -2.56
CA ASN A 20 -3.09 13.73 -2.50
C ASN A 20 -3.47 14.10 -1.05
N ALA A 21 -3.20 13.23 -0.09
CA ALA A 21 -3.36 13.50 1.34
C ALA A 21 -2.22 14.37 1.92
N GLY A 22 -1.22 14.75 1.11
CA GLY A 22 -0.14 15.64 1.51
C GLY A 22 1.10 14.93 2.08
N VAL A 23 1.22 13.61 1.90
CA VAL A 23 2.48 12.92 2.22
C VAL A 23 3.55 13.37 1.22
N PRO A 24 4.69 13.93 1.68
CA PRO A 24 5.81 14.31 0.81
C PRO A 24 6.32 13.13 -0.01
N ARG A 25 6.82 13.40 -1.22
CA ARG A 25 7.18 12.36 -2.19
C ARG A 25 8.23 11.39 -1.64
N GLU A 26 9.19 11.91 -0.90
CA GLU A 26 10.27 11.16 -0.25
C GLU A 26 9.80 10.18 0.83
N ARG A 27 8.55 10.32 1.32
CA ARG A 27 7.93 9.40 2.29
C ARG A 27 6.94 8.41 1.66
N VAL A 28 6.75 8.47 0.34
CA VAL A 28 5.94 7.49 -0.42
C VAL A 28 6.90 6.56 -1.16
N ILE A 29 7.16 5.41 -0.55
CA ILE A 29 8.19 4.47 -0.98
C ILE A 29 7.59 3.51 -2.01
N VAL A 30 8.20 3.45 -3.19
CA VAL A 30 7.79 2.53 -4.24
C VAL A 30 8.18 1.10 -3.84
N VAL A 31 7.19 0.22 -3.78
CA VAL A 31 7.36 -1.21 -3.46
C VAL A 31 7.00 -2.04 -4.70
N PRO A 32 7.87 -2.97 -5.14
CA PRO A 32 7.67 -3.70 -6.40
C PRO A 32 6.58 -4.77 -6.34
N ASP A 33 6.36 -5.39 -5.17
CA ASP A 33 5.38 -6.47 -4.98
C ASP A 33 5.02 -6.64 -3.49
N GLY A 34 4.01 -7.47 -3.20
CA GLY A 34 3.51 -7.68 -1.85
C GLY A 34 4.52 -8.30 -0.88
N GLN A 35 5.32 -9.27 -1.33
CA GLN A 35 6.29 -9.95 -0.46
C GLN A 35 7.41 -8.99 -0.04
N SER A 36 7.89 -8.19 -0.99
CA SER A 36 8.83 -7.10 -0.75
C SER A 36 8.25 -6.07 0.22
N GLY A 37 6.97 -5.71 0.08
CA GLY A 37 6.28 -4.77 0.98
C GLY A 37 6.21 -5.26 2.42
N VAL A 38 5.82 -6.52 2.63
CA VAL A 38 5.84 -7.16 3.96
C VAL A 38 7.25 -7.16 4.54
N LYS A 39 8.25 -7.57 3.75
CA LYS A 39 9.63 -7.60 4.24
C LYS A 39 10.16 -6.21 4.61
N MET A 40 9.81 -5.18 3.83
CA MET A 40 10.15 -3.80 4.14
C MET A 40 9.48 -3.29 5.42
N LEU A 41 8.23 -3.69 5.68
CA LEU A 41 7.53 -3.37 6.94
C LEU A 41 8.20 -4.07 8.14
N GLN A 42 8.52 -5.36 8.01
CA GLN A 42 9.24 -6.13 9.04
C GLN A 42 10.63 -5.57 9.35
N ASP A 43 11.34 -5.11 8.32
CA ASP A 43 12.68 -4.55 8.46
C ASP A 43 12.67 -3.08 8.91
N GLY A 44 11.49 -2.48 9.16
CA GLY A 44 11.34 -1.10 9.59
C GLY A 44 11.75 -0.06 8.54
N ARG A 45 11.70 -0.43 7.24
CA ARG A 45 11.99 0.48 6.12
C ARG A 45 10.78 1.31 5.69
N ILE A 46 9.58 0.84 6.04
CA ILE A 46 8.32 1.56 5.90
C ILE A 46 7.49 1.36 7.16
N ASP A 47 6.65 2.33 7.51
CA ASP A 47 5.78 2.25 8.70
C ASP A 47 4.40 1.66 8.37
N ALA A 48 3.98 1.74 7.10
CA ALA A 48 2.75 1.13 6.61
C ALA A 48 2.94 0.63 5.17
N TYR A 49 2.28 -0.47 4.81
CA TYR A 49 2.19 -0.94 3.43
C TYR A 49 0.72 -0.96 2.99
N SER A 50 0.40 -0.30 1.89
CA SER A 50 -0.97 -0.12 1.42
C SER A 50 -1.23 -0.87 0.12
N LEU A 51 -2.32 -1.64 0.12
CA LEU A 51 -2.86 -2.42 -0.99
C LEU A 51 -4.39 -2.50 -0.86
N PRO A 52 -5.11 -2.93 -1.91
CA PRO A 52 -6.53 -3.28 -1.80
C PRO A 52 -6.81 -4.27 -0.67
N VAL A 53 -7.97 -4.15 -0.02
CA VAL A 53 -8.36 -4.96 1.16
C VAL A 53 -8.19 -6.46 0.93
N LEU A 54 -8.55 -6.96 -0.25
CA LEU A 54 -8.41 -8.39 -0.57
C LEU A 54 -6.93 -8.80 -0.68
N SER A 55 -6.10 -7.97 -1.32
CA SER A 55 -4.68 -8.22 -1.51
C SER A 55 -3.92 -8.21 -0.18
N ILE A 56 -4.18 -7.23 0.70
CA ILE A 56 -3.47 -7.13 1.99
C ILE A 56 -3.84 -8.28 2.94
N ASN A 57 -5.11 -8.71 2.95
CA ASN A 57 -5.56 -9.83 3.79
C ASN A 57 -4.94 -11.16 3.34
N ASP A 58 -4.92 -11.44 2.03
CA ASP A 58 -4.27 -12.64 1.49
C ASP A 58 -2.78 -12.67 1.82
N LEU A 59 -2.11 -11.52 1.65
CA LEU A 59 -0.68 -11.37 1.90
C LEU A 59 -0.32 -11.57 3.37
N VAL A 60 -1.02 -10.92 4.31
CA VAL A 60 -0.77 -11.07 5.76
C VAL A 60 -1.07 -12.49 6.23
N LYS A 61 -2.15 -13.10 5.74
CA LYS A 61 -2.46 -14.51 6.03
C LYS A 61 -1.34 -15.45 5.57
N LYS A 62 -0.76 -15.21 4.40
CA LYS A 62 0.36 -16.01 3.86
C LYS A 62 1.69 -15.74 4.56
N ALA A 63 1.90 -14.51 5.03
CA ALA A 63 3.09 -14.13 5.80
C ALA A 63 3.13 -14.84 7.17
N ASN A 64 1.95 -15.09 7.77
CA ASN A 64 1.80 -15.76 9.06
C ASN A 64 2.71 -15.13 10.16
N ASP A 65 2.80 -13.81 10.15
CA ASP A 65 3.60 -13.04 11.11
C ASP A 65 2.67 -12.37 12.14
N PRO A 66 2.73 -12.78 13.42
CA PRO A 66 1.87 -12.22 14.46
C PRO A 66 2.17 -10.75 14.79
N ASN A 67 3.26 -10.19 14.27
CA ASN A 67 3.62 -8.78 14.45
C ASN A 67 2.99 -7.86 13.39
N LEU A 68 2.22 -8.41 12.44
CA LEU A 68 1.54 -7.64 11.41
C LEU A 68 0.05 -7.49 11.73
N GLU A 69 -0.48 -6.28 11.55
CA GLU A 69 -1.89 -5.96 11.70
C GLU A 69 -2.46 -5.38 10.39
N VAL A 70 -3.73 -5.69 10.10
CA VAL A 70 -4.47 -5.13 8.96
C VAL A 70 -5.49 -4.11 9.45
N ILE A 71 -5.36 -2.86 8.99
CA ILE A 71 -6.36 -1.80 9.19
C ILE A 71 -7.14 -1.64 7.89
N ALA A 72 -8.41 -2.07 7.89
CA ALA A 72 -9.27 -2.02 6.72
C ALA A 72 -10.74 -1.69 7.06
N PRO A 73 -11.42 -0.81 6.28
CA PRO A 73 -10.87 0.01 5.20
C PRO A 73 -10.05 1.20 5.72
N VAL A 74 -9.18 1.77 4.89
CA VAL A 74 -8.52 3.05 5.20
C VAL A 74 -9.58 4.14 5.24
N GLN A 75 -9.67 4.87 6.35
CA GLN A 75 -10.68 5.92 6.53
C GLN A 75 -10.49 7.06 5.52
N GLY A 76 -11.58 7.50 4.90
CA GLY A 76 -11.57 8.58 3.91
C GLY A 76 -11.02 8.19 2.53
N ALA A 77 -10.50 6.96 2.36
CA ALA A 77 -10.11 6.46 1.05
C ALA A 77 -11.36 6.03 0.24
N PRO A 78 -11.42 6.33 -1.07
CA PRO A 78 -12.51 5.87 -1.93
C PRO A 78 -12.46 4.35 -2.15
N VAL A 79 -13.62 3.76 -2.45
CA VAL A 79 -13.71 2.39 -2.96
C VAL A 79 -13.48 2.41 -4.47
N TYR A 80 -12.61 1.54 -4.97
CA TYR A 80 -12.33 1.38 -6.40
C TYR A 80 -12.93 0.09 -6.96
N CYS A 81 -13.29 0.17 -8.24
CA CYS A 81 -13.54 -0.96 -9.12
C CYS A 81 -12.61 -0.84 -10.33
N ASP A 82 -12.14 -1.95 -10.87
CA ASP A 82 -11.34 -1.96 -12.09
C ASP A 82 -12.19 -2.24 -13.34
N GLY A 83 -11.52 -2.38 -14.48
CA GLY A 83 -12.10 -2.79 -15.75
C GLY A 83 -11.01 -3.13 -16.76
N ALA A 84 -11.37 -3.83 -17.83
CA ALA A 84 -10.43 -4.12 -18.89
C ALA A 84 -10.08 -2.84 -19.69
N ALA A 85 -8.81 -2.45 -19.69
CA ALA A 85 -8.31 -1.30 -20.46
C ALA A 85 -7.71 -1.77 -21.80
N PHE A 86 -8.07 -1.11 -22.89
CA PHE A 86 -7.58 -1.39 -24.25
C PHE A 86 -6.90 -0.17 -24.88
N LYS A 87 -6.02 -0.39 -25.86
CA LYS A 87 -5.43 0.69 -26.67
C LYS A 87 -6.53 1.41 -27.45
N LYS A 88 -6.48 2.75 -27.53
CA LYS A 88 -7.34 3.51 -28.46
C LYS A 88 -7.07 3.06 -29.91
N GLY A 89 -8.15 2.95 -30.69
CA GLY A 89 -8.10 2.68 -32.13
C GLY A 89 -7.46 3.81 -32.92
#